data_AF-A0A8J6LUN1-F1
#
_entry.id   AF-A0A8J6LUN1-F1
#
_cell.length_a   1.000
_cell.length_b   1.000
_cell.length_c   1.000
_cell.angle_alpha   90.00
_cell.angle_beta   90.00
_cell.angle_gamma   90.00
#
_symmetry.space_group_name_H-M   'P 1'
#
loop_
_entity.id
_entity.type
_entity.pdbx_description
1 polymer ?
#
loop_
_entity_poly.entity_id
_entity_poly.type
_entity_poly.pdbx_seq_one_letter_code
_entity_poly.pdbx_strand_id
1 'polypeptide(L)'
;MSPTGTPPRRRPRAHTGDQAIEKAVFAATEKLLATTPLHEISVAQIIAEAELSRASFYHYFSSKHDVVTALMTSIFEAMFAETHTELEGEWADPATALRSSLRPAMEAWFEHRAVISAVLENQHAVPDLAKVWSAVSEPFRAVLAAQITHQRAVGRAPDGLPAEVIASMMVSAAERIFYVGSTGTDPRLRTASQRLDATVAICMAAIYGDPRGPVSA
;
A
#
# COMPACT_ATOMS: atom_id res chain seq x y z
N MET A 1 33.37 34.44 -47.08
CA MET A 1 32.09 34.09 -46.43
C MET A 1 32.34 32.83 -45.63
N SER A 2 32.36 32.94 -44.29
CA SER A 2 32.59 31.82 -43.37
C SER A 2 31.29 31.58 -42.59
N PRO A 3 30.79 30.34 -42.45
CA PRO A 3 29.64 30.08 -41.58
C PRO A 3 30.13 29.86 -40.15
N THR A 4 29.66 30.73 -39.26
CA THR A 4 29.87 30.68 -37.81
C THR A 4 29.11 29.49 -37.21
N GLY A 5 29.84 28.56 -36.58
CA GLY A 5 29.26 27.45 -35.82
C GLY A 5 28.51 27.96 -34.58
N THR A 6 27.26 27.52 -34.42
CA THR A 6 26.46 27.74 -33.20
C THR A 6 26.86 26.68 -32.17
N PRO A 7 27.20 27.03 -30.92
CA PRO A 7 27.53 26.04 -29.90
C PRO A 7 26.29 25.23 -29.47
N PRO A 8 26.44 23.94 -29.11
CA PRO A 8 25.30 23.10 -28.78
C PRO A 8 24.63 23.55 -27.47
N ARG A 9 23.32 23.75 -27.51
CA ARG A 9 22.46 23.95 -26.33
C ARG A 9 22.63 22.77 -25.39
N ARG A 10 23.24 23.02 -24.23
CA ARG A 10 23.35 22.06 -23.12
C ARG A 10 21.94 21.64 -22.70
N ARG A 11 21.62 20.35 -22.86
CA ARG A 11 20.34 19.76 -22.42
C ARG A 11 20.16 19.98 -20.90
N PRO A 12 18.94 20.23 -20.40
CA PRO A 12 18.68 20.35 -18.96
C PRO A 12 19.01 19.03 -18.25
N ARG A 13 19.74 19.08 -17.14
CA ARG A 13 19.97 17.94 -16.22
C ARG A 13 18.75 17.68 -15.32
N ALA A 14 17.53 17.84 -15.84
CA ALA A 14 16.30 17.62 -15.11
C ALA A 14 15.86 16.16 -15.30
N HIS A 15 16.33 15.28 -14.41
CA HIS A 15 15.70 13.97 -14.10
C HIS A 15 16.50 13.18 -13.07
N THR A 16 17.83 13.27 -13.08
CA THR A 16 18.66 12.44 -12.20
C THR A 16 18.87 13.05 -10.81
N GLY A 17 18.96 14.38 -10.70
CA GLY A 17 19.14 15.08 -9.42
C GLY A 17 17.88 15.07 -8.56
N ASP A 18 16.74 15.31 -9.20
CA ASP A 18 15.43 15.38 -8.56
C ASP A 18 15.03 14.05 -7.93
N GLN A 19 15.20 12.95 -8.67
CA GLN A 19 14.96 11.60 -8.17
C GLN A 19 15.92 11.20 -7.04
N ALA A 20 17.16 11.70 -7.04
CA ALA A 20 18.12 11.38 -5.97
C ALA A 20 17.73 12.07 -4.65
N ILE A 21 17.25 13.32 -4.72
CA ILE A 21 16.80 14.06 -3.53
C ILE A 21 15.54 13.42 -2.95
N GLU A 22 14.56 13.11 -3.79
CA GLU A 22 13.33 12.43 -3.38
C GLU A 22 13.64 11.09 -2.67
N LYS A 23 14.47 10.24 -3.29
CA LYS A 23 14.90 8.96 -2.70
C LYS A 23 15.61 9.14 -1.36
N ALA A 24 16.47 10.16 -1.22
CA ALA A 24 17.15 10.44 0.04
C ALA A 24 16.16 10.85 1.14
N VAL A 25 15.19 11.71 0.82
CA VAL A 25 14.14 12.13 1.76
C VAL A 25 13.24 10.96 2.15
N PHE A 26 12.88 10.09 1.21
CA PHE A 26 12.09 8.89 1.48
C PHE A 26 12.81 7.91 2.40
N ALA A 27 14.06 7.56 2.07
CA ALA A 27 14.87 6.67 2.89
C ALA A 27 15.06 7.21 4.32
N ALA A 28 15.34 8.51 4.45
CA ALA A 28 15.45 9.19 5.74
C ALA A 28 14.14 9.13 6.54
N THR A 29 13.02 9.39 5.89
CA THR A 29 11.70 9.39 6.53
C THR A 29 11.31 7.99 6.99
N GLU A 30 11.49 6.97 6.15
CA GLU A 30 11.21 5.57 6.50
C GLU A 30 12.10 5.10 7.67
N LYS A 31 13.39 5.45 7.66
CA LYS A 31 14.31 5.13 8.76
C LYS A 31 13.88 5.77 10.08
N LEU A 32 13.46 7.03 10.07
CA LEU A 32 12.95 7.70 11.27
C LEU A 32 11.64 7.06 11.76
N LEU A 33 10.73 6.73 10.85
CA LEU A 33 9.45 6.08 11.19
C LEU A 33 9.63 4.66 11.76
N ALA A 34 10.75 4.01 11.50
CA ALA A 34 11.05 2.69 12.07
C ALA A 34 11.21 2.71 13.60
N THR A 35 11.46 3.89 14.19
CA THR A 35 11.73 4.02 15.65
C THR A 35 10.95 5.15 16.32
N THR A 36 10.43 6.11 15.56
CA THR A 36 9.81 7.33 16.08
C THR A 36 8.43 7.53 15.46
N PRO A 37 7.38 7.78 16.25
CA PRO A 37 6.05 8.02 15.70
C PRO A 37 6.00 9.33 14.90
N LEU A 38 5.18 9.37 13.84
CA LEU A 38 5.16 10.49 12.88
C LEU A 38 4.92 11.86 13.54
N HIS A 39 4.13 11.92 14.61
CA HIS A 39 3.84 13.19 15.28
C HIS A 39 5.07 13.78 15.98
N GLU A 40 6.03 12.96 16.42
CA GLU A 40 7.29 13.39 17.04
C GLU A 40 8.39 13.73 16.02
N ILE A 41 8.26 13.28 14.77
CA ILE A 41 9.22 13.60 13.70
C ILE A 41 9.02 15.04 13.24
N SER A 42 10.11 15.82 13.19
CA SER A 42 10.17 17.16 12.61
C SER A 42 10.78 17.15 11.21
N VAL A 43 10.45 18.16 10.40
CA VAL A 43 11.10 18.37 9.08
C VAL A 43 12.61 18.56 9.23
N ALA A 44 13.08 19.18 10.32
CA ALA A 44 14.51 19.35 10.57
C ALA A 44 15.23 18.00 10.75
N GLN A 45 14.62 17.03 11.43
CA GLN A 45 15.18 15.68 11.57
C GLN A 45 15.23 14.96 10.23
N ILE A 46 14.19 15.06 9.40
CA ILE A 46 14.19 14.47 8.05
C ILE A 46 15.32 15.07 7.19
N ILE A 47 15.48 16.39 7.21
CA ILE A 47 16.54 17.09 6.48
C ILE A 47 17.93 16.63 6.93
N ALA A 48 18.13 16.52 8.26
CA ALA A 48 19.40 16.10 8.83
C ALA A 48 19.73 14.65 8.47
N GLU A 49 18.75 13.75 8.60
CA GLU A 49 18.90 12.33 8.25
C GLU A 49 19.13 12.11 6.74
N ALA A 50 18.51 12.93 5.89
CA ALA A 50 18.71 12.89 4.45
C ALA A 50 20.01 13.56 3.98
N GLU A 51 20.76 14.20 4.89
CA GLU A 51 21.97 14.99 4.58
C GLU A 51 21.73 16.10 3.54
N LEU A 52 20.56 16.75 3.60
CA LEU A 52 20.15 17.79 2.65
C LEU A 52 20.20 19.19 3.26
N SER A 53 20.21 20.19 2.37
CA SER A 53 19.95 21.57 2.80
C SER A 53 18.45 21.80 2.99
N ARG A 54 18.09 22.74 3.85
CA ARG A 54 16.70 23.19 4.02
C ARG A 54 16.10 23.68 2.70
N ALA A 55 16.85 24.46 1.92
CA ALA A 55 16.38 24.95 0.62
C ALA A 55 16.11 23.81 -0.36
N SER A 56 16.94 22.76 -0.36
CA SER A 56 16.74 21.56 -1.18
C SER A 56 15.45 20.85 -0.79
N PHE A 57 15.20 20.63 0.50
CA PHE A 57 13.97 19.97 0.95
C PHE A 57 12.71 20.74 0.52
N TYR A 58 12.63 22.04 0.85
CA TYR A 58 11.44 22.85 0.56
C TYR A 58 11.25 23.16 -0.93
N HIS A 59 12.20 22.80 -1.79
CA HIS A 59 12.00 22.79 -3.24
C HIS A 59 11.06 21.66 -3.68
N TYR A 60 11.07 20.52 -2.99
CA TYR A 60 10.28 19.32 -3.34
C TYR A 60 9.08 19.12 -2.43
N PHE A 61 9.24 19.36 -1.14
CA PHE A 61 8.25 19.02 -0.14
C PHE A 61 7.86 20.22 0.70
N SER A 62 6.57 20.43 0.84
CA SER A 62 5.99 21.50 1.65
C SER A 62 5.94 21.16 3.13
N SER A 63 5.87 19.88 3.49
CA SER A 63 5.73 19.40 4.87
C SER A 63 6.18 17.95 5.04
N LYS A 64 6.23 17.45 6.29
CA LYS A 64 6.45 16.01 6.55
C LYS A 64 5.29 15.12 6.05
N HIS A 65 4.07 15.64 6.04
CA HIS A 65 2.90 14.89 5.57
C HIS A 65 2.90 14.75 4.05
N ASP A 66 3.41 15.76 3.36
CA ASP A 66 3.66 15.74 1.91
C ASP A 66 4.69 14.66 1.54
N VAL A 67 5.80 14.58 2.29
CA VAL A 67 6.79 13.50 2.15
C VAL A 67 6.17 12.13 2.34
N VAL A 68 5.43 11.92 3.45
CA VAL A 68 4.81 10.62 3.75
C VAL A 68 3.77 10.26 2.69
N THR A 69 3.02 11.24 2.18
CA THR A 69 2.04 11.04 1.10
C THR A 69 2.73 10.58 -0.18
N ALA A 70 3.79 11.28 -0.61
CA ALA A 70 4.53 10.93 -1.81
C ALA A 70 5.22 9.56 -1.68
N LEU A 71 5.81 9.26 -0.52
CA LEU A 71 6.41 7.96 -0.21
C LEU A 71 5.37 6.84 -0.27
N MET A 72 4.20 7.04 0.35
CA MET A 72 3.11 6.07 0.34
C MET A 72 2.64 5.80 -1.10
N THR A 73 2.45 6.85 -1.92
CA THR A 73 2.11 6.70 -3.33
C THR A 73 3.16 5.89 -4.09
N SER A 74 4.45 6.20 -3.91
CA SER A 74 5.54 5.48 -4.57
C SER A 74 5.60 3.99 -4.18
N ILE A 75 5.34 3.67 -2.90
CA ILE A 75 5.29 2.28 -2.44
C ILE A 75 4.15 1.53 -3.13
N PHE A 76 2.95 2.12 -3.18
CA PHE A 76 1.79 1.46 -3.79
C PHE A 76 1.90 1.33 -5.31
N GLU A 77 2.47 2.32 -5.99
CA GLU A 77 2.73 2.23 -7.44
C GLU A 77 3.65 1.04 -7.76
N ALA A 78 4.69 0.81 -6.95
CA ALA A 78 5.57 -0.35 -7.08
C ALA A 78 4.81 -1.66 -6.82
N MET A 79 3.99 -1.73 -5.76
CA MET A 79 3.19 -2.90 -5.43
C MET A 79 2.17 -3.27 -6.53
N PHE A 80 1.46 -2.28 -7.07
CA PHE A 80 0.46 -2.51 -8.10
C PHE A 80 1.08 -2.95 -9.43
N ALA A 81 2.22 -2.38 -9.82
CA ALA A 81 2.92 -2.77 -11.04
C ALA A 81 3.27 -4.28 -11.05
N GLU A 82 3.49 -4.89 -9.89
CA GLU A 82 3.79 -6.32 -9.74
C GLU A 82 2.53 -7.20 -9.63
N THR A 83 1.42 -6.67 -9.09
CA THR A 83 0.23 -7.46 -8.72
C THR A 83 -0.74 -7.71 -9.90
N HIS A 84 -0.68 -6.94 -10.99
CA HIS A 84 -1.63 -7.01 -12.11
C HIS A 84 -1.60 -8.30 -12.96
N THR A 85 -0.76 -9.28 -12.64
CA THR A 85 -0.52 -10.42 -13.55
C THR A 85 -1.36 -11.67 -13.25
N GLU A 86 -1.97 -11.82 -12.06
CA GLU A 86 -2.43 -13.16 -11.59
C GLU A 86 -3.90 -13.30 -11.16
N LEU A 87 -4.72 -12.25 -11.22
CA LEU A 87 -6.13 -12.32 -10.81
C LEU A 87 -7.11 -12.65 -11.96
N GLU A 88 -6.63 -12.81 -13.19
CA GLU A 88 -7.45 -13.09 -14.37
C GLU A 88 -7.61 -14.60 -14.70
N GLY A 89 -7.04 -15.50 -13.90
CA GLY A 89 -7.07 -16.94 -14.12
C GLY A 89 -8.27 -17.68 -13.51
N GLU A 90 -8.66 -18.82 -14.09
CA GLU A 90 -9.63 -19.73 -13.46
C GLU A 90 -9.08 -20.28 -12.14
N TRP A 91 -9.73 -19.96 -11.03
CA TRP A 91 -9.38 -20.50 -9.71
C TRP A 91 -9.90 -21.92 -9.56
N ALA A 92 -9.12 -22.92 -9.99
CA ALA A 92 -9.41 -24.33 -9.70
C ALA A 92 -9.33 -24.63 -8.19
N ASP A 93 -8.39 -23.97 -7.50
CA ASP A 93 -8.30 -23.90 -6.03
C ASP A 93 -8.26 -22.42 -5.58
N PRO A 94 -9.40 -21.85 -5.16
CA PRO A 94 -9.50 -20.47 -4.71
C PRO A 94 -8.54 -20.10 -3.58
N ALA A 95 -8.30 -21.01 -2.63
CA ALA A 95 -7.45 -20.72 -1.48
C ALA A 95 -5.98 -20.60 -1.90
N THR A 96 -5.50 -21.49 -2.78
CA THR A 96 -4.15 -21.42 -3.33
C THR A 96 -3.97 -20.21 -4.23
N ALA A 97 -4.95 -19.87 -5.07
CA ALA A 97 -4.90 -18.69 -5.94
C ALA A 97 -4.87 -17.39 -5.12
N LEU A 98 -5.71 -17.27 -4.09
CA LEU A 98 -5.67 -16.15 -3.14
C LEU A 98 -4.33 -16.06 -2.41
N ARG A 99 -3.76 -17.20 -2.00
CA ARG A 99 -2.47 -17.23 -1.32
C ARG A 99 -1.33 -16.75 -2.23
N SER A 100 -1.33 -17.14 -3.50
CA SER A 100 -0.33 -16.71 -4.47
C SER A 100 -0.43 -15.21 -4.72
N SER A 101 -1.62 -14.71 -5.02
CA SER A 101 -1.86 -13.30 -5.34
C SER A 101 -1.62 -12.35 -4.16
N LEU A 102 -1.90 -12.76 -2.93
CA LEU A 102 -1.72 -11.90 -1.75
C LEU A 102 -0.27 -11.85 -1.24
N ARG A 103 0.55 -12.86 -1.55
CA ARG A 103 1.90 -12.96 -0.98
C ARG A 103 2.82 -11.78 -1.33
N PRO A 104 2.93 -11.34 -2.60
CA PRO A 104 3.76 -10.18 -2.94
C PRO A 104 3.32 -8.91 -2.21
N ALA A 105 2.00 -8.64 -2.19
CA ALA A 105 1.45 -7.49 -1.49
C ALA A 105 1.78 -7.50 0.02
N MET A 106 1.83 -8.68 0.63
CA MET A 106 2.19 -8.85 2.03
C MET A 106 3.67 -8.66 2.32
N GLU A 107 4.54 -9.08 1.40
CA GLU A 107 5.99 -8.88 1.51
C GLU A 107 6.31 -7.39 1.44
N ALA A 108 5.75 -6.69 0.45
CA ALA A 108 5.89 -5.24 0.30
C ALA A 108 5.31 -4.46 1.50
N TRP A 109 4.17 -4.90 2.04
CA TRP A 109 3.64 -4.30 3.28
C TRP A 109 4.63 -4.44 4.44
N PHE A 110 5.23 -5.62 4.60
CA PHE A 110 6.17 -5.85 5.70
C PHE A 110 7.46 -5.05 5.55
N GLU A 111 7.96 -4.93 4.32
CA GLU A 111 9.10 -4.09 3.98
C GLU A 111 8.84 -2.64 4.42
N HIS A 112 7.71 -2.07 4.00
CA HIS A 112 7.36 -0.66 4.25
C HIS A 112 6.47 -0.44 5.48
N ARG A 113 6.46 -1.39 6.41
CA ARG A 113 5.51 -1.42 7.55
C ARG A 113 5.53 -0.15 8.40
N ALA A 114 6.68 0.51 8.52
CA ALA A 114 6.81 1.73 9.31
C ALA A 114 6.03 2.89 8.69
N VAL A 115 6.14 3.07 7.37
CA VAL A 115 5.41 4.10 6.62
C VAL A 115 3.91 3.82 6.65
N ILE A 116 3.52 2.57 6.34
CA ILE A 116 2.11 2.20 6.26
C ILE A 116 1.44 2.33 7.64
N SER A 117 2.10 1.88 8.71
CA SER A 117 1.57 2.02 10.09
C SER A 117 1.42 3.50 10.46
N ALA A 118 2.37 4.35 10.10
CA ALA A 118 2.29 5.77 10.36
C ALA A 118 1.12 6.44 9.64
N VAL A 119 0.84 6.07 8.38
CA VAL A 119 -0.35 6.56 7.66
C VAL A 119 -1.62 6.10 8.38
N LEU A 120 -1.71 4.80 8.70
CA LEU A 120 -2.88 4.21 9.36
C LEU A 120 -3.22 4.85 10.72
N GLU A 121 -2.19 5.17 11.51
CA GLU A 121 -2.35 5.79 12.83
C GLU A 121 -2.79 7.26 12.75
N ASN A 122 -2.44 7.96 11.68
CA ASN A 122 -2.61 9.41 11.57
C ASN A 122 -3.72 9.82 10.59
N GLN A 123 -4.24 8.92 9.76
CA GLN A 123 -5.26 9.23 8.74
C GLN A 123 -6.51 9.91 9.30
N HIS A 124 -6.92 9.59 10.54
CA HIS A 124 -8.12 10.18 11.14
C HIS A 124 -7.92 11.63 11.59
N ALA A 125 -6.67 12.06 11.80
CA ALA A 125 -6.32 13.41 12.23
C ALA A 125 -5.72 14.27 11.11
N VAL A 126 -5.14 13.64 10.07
CA VAL A 126 -4.42 14.32 9.00
C VAL A 126 -5.12 14.07 7.65
N PRO A 127 -5.83 15.07 7.08
CA PRO A 127 -6.62 14.89 5.86
C PRO A 127 -5.85 14.36 4.66
N ASP A 128 -4.60 14.77 4.46
CA ASP A 128 -3.80 14.30 3.32
C ASP A 128 -3.42 12.82 3.45
N LEU A 129 -3.22 12.34 4.68
CA LEU A 129 -2.98 10.93 4.94
C LEU A 129 -4.26 10.08 4.76
N ALA A 130 -5.44 10.63 5.07
CA ALA A 130 -6.71 9.98 4.71
C ALA A 130 -6.92 9.89 3.19
N LYS A 131 -6.59 10.96 2.46
CA LYS A 131 -6.73 10.99 0.99
C LYS A 131 -5.82 9.95 0.33
N VAL A 132 -4.54 9.92 0.70
CA VAL A 132 -3.60 8.95 0.11
C VAL A 132 -4.02 7.53 0.47
N TRP A 133 -4.44 7.28 1.71
CA TRP A 133 -4.94 5.96 2.11
C TRP A 133 -6.15 5.52 1.28
N SER A 134 -7.14 6.39 1.13
CA SER A 134 -8.31 6.10 0.30
C SER A 134 -7.93 5.81 -1.15
N ALA A 135 -6.99 6.59 -1.72
CA ALA A 135 -6.55 6.42 -3.09
C ALA A 135 -5.83 5.09 -3.32
N VAL A 136 -5.01 4.65 -2.36
CA VAL A 136 -4.26 3.39 -2.50
C VAL A 136 -5.10 2.15 -2.20
N SER A 137 -6.11 2.25 -1.31
CA SER A 137 -6.99 1.12 -0.98
C SER A 137 -8.08 0.88 -2.02
N GLU A 138 -8.47 1.90 -2.80
CA GLU A 138 -9.60 1.81 -3.74
C GLU A 138 -9.42 0.75 -4.84
N PRO A 139 -8.26 0.64 -5.53
CA PRO A 139 -8.13 -0.35 -6.59
C PRO A 139 -8.20 -1.79 -6.06
N PHE A 140 -7.73 -2.06 -4.83
CA PHE A 140 -7.90 -3.39 -4.20
C PHE A 140 -9.38 -3.70 -3.95
N ARG A 141 -10.16 -2.71 -3.49
CA ARG A 141 -11.60 -2.87 -3.28
C ARG A 141 -12.31 -3.17 -4.59
N ALA A 142 -11.97 -2.43 -5.65
CA ALA A 142 -12.55 -2.61 -6.98
C ALA A 142 -12.24 -4.01 -7.56
N VAL A 143 -10.97 -4.43 -7.51
CA VAL A 143 -10.54 -5.76 -7.99
C VAL A 143 -11.24 -6.88 -7.22
N LEU A 144 -11.33 -6.77 -5.90
CA LEU A 144 -11.97 -7.78 -5.07
C LEU A 144 -13.50 -7.82 -5.29
N ALA A 145 -14.16 -6.68 -5.46
CA ALA A 145 -15.58 -6.62 -5.78
C ALA A 145 -15.90 -7.24 -7.15
N ALA A 146 -15.05 -6.98 -8.15
CA ALA A 146 -15.15 -7.60 -9.48
C ALA A 146 -15.01 -9.13 -9.38
N GLN A 147 -14.04 -9.61 -8.58
CA GLN A 147 -13.84 -11.04 -8.37
C GLN A 147 -15.02 -11.71 -7.67
N ILE A 148 -15.57 -11.10 -6.62
CA ILE A 148 -16.78 -11.62 -5.94
C ILE A 148 -17.94 -11.73 -6.92
N THR A 149 -18.14 -10.69 -7.73
CA THR A 149 -19.20 -10.65 -8.76
C THR A 149 -19.01 -11.76 -9.79
N HIS A 150 -17.78 -11.97 -10.26
CA HIS A 150 -17.45 -13.04 -11.18
C HIS A 150 -17.71 -14.42 -10.59
N GLN A 151 -17.23 -14.69 -9.37
CA GLN A 151 -17.43 -15.98 -8.70
C GLN A 151 -18.92 -16.32 -8.47
N ARG A 152 -19.75 -15.31 -8.20
CA ARG A 152 -21.22 -15.47 -8.13
C ARG A 152 -21.82 -15.79 -9.49
N ALA A 153 -21.44 -15.05 -10.54
CA ALA A 153 -21.96 -15.24 -11.89
C ALA A 153 -21.69 -16.64 -12.46
N VAL A 154 -20.54 -17.24 -12.10
CA VAL A 154 -20.18 -18.62 -12.50
C VAL A 154 -20.67 -19.70 -11.53
N GLY A 155 -21.48 -19.33 -10.53
CA GLY A 155 -22.10 -20.26 -9.57
C GLY A 155 -21.14 -20.88 -8.55
N ARG A 156 -19.95 -20.29 -8.35
CA ARG A 156 -18.94 -20.78 -7.39
C ARG A 156 -19.04 -20.13 -6.01
N ALA A 157 -19.64 -18.94 -5.92
CA ALA A 157 -19.90 -18.24 -4.66
C ALA A 157 -21.41 -17.96 -4.49
N PRO A 158 -21.94 -17.98 -3.26
CA PRO A 158 -23.34 -17.68 -3.01
C PRO A 158 -23.66 -16.19 -3.20
N ASP A 159 -24.94 -15.92 -3.50
CA ASP A 159 -25.50 -14.57 -3.40
C ASP A 159 -25.47 -14.07 -1.95
N GLY A 160 -25.46 -12.75 -1.78
CA GLY A 160 -25.43 -12.12 -0.47
C GLY A 160 -25.44 -10.61 -0.56
N LEU A 161 -24.76 -9.94 0.38
CA LEU A 161 -24.56 -8.50 0.34
C LEU A 161 -23.88 -8.05 -0.98
N PRO A 162 -24.04 -6.76 -1.37
CA PRO A 162 -23.32 -6.19 -2.51
C PRO A 162 -21.82 -6.48 -2.42
N ALA A 163 -21.21 -6.82 -3.57
CA ALA A 163 -19.81 -7.24 -3.63
C ALA A 163 -18.86 -6.14 -3.12
N GLU A 164 -19.21 -4.88 -3.36
CA GLU A 164 -18.50 -3.68 -2.95
C GLU A 164 -18.45 -3.55 -1.42
N VAL A 165 -19.55 -3.91 -0.73
CA VAL A 165 -19.61 -3.88 0.73
C VAL A 165 -18.70 -4.96 1.32
N ILE A 166 -18.78 -6.18 0.79
CA ILE A 166 -17.92 -7.29 1.23
C ILE A 166 -16.45 -6.95 0.98
N ALA A 167 -16.12 -6.46 -0.23
CA ALA A 167 -14.77 -6.06 -0.60
C ALA A 167 -14.23 -4.96 0.33
N SER A 168 -15.03 -3.94 0.63
CA SER A 168 -14.64 -2.89 1.57
C SER A 168 -14.32 -3.45 2.96
N MET A 169 -15.13 -4.37 3.49
CA MET A 169 -14.91 -4.96 4.82
C MET A 169 -13.69 -5.89 4.83
N MET A 170 -13.49 -6.65 3.76
CA MET A 170 -12.33 -7.54 3.62
C MET A 170 -11.02 -6.75 3.53
N VAL A 171 -10.99 -5.67 2.76
CA VAL A 171 -9.82 -4.78 2.70
C VAL A 171 -9.55 -4.22 4.09
N SER A 172 -10.54 -3.66 4.79
CA SER A 172 -10.35 -3.19 6.18
C SER A 172 -9.91 -4.28 7.17
N ALA A 173 -10.35 -5.52 7.00
CA ALA A 173 -9.87 -6.64 7.81
C ALA A 173 -8.40 -6.96 7.52
N ALA A 174 -7.99 -6.98 6.25
CA ALA A 174 -6.60 -7.17 5.83
C ALA A 174 -5.69 -6.05 6.36
N GLU A 175 -6.12 -4.79 6.23
CA GLU A 175 -5.45 -3.61 6.80
C GLU A 175 -5.18 -3.82 8.30
N ARG A 176 -6.19 -4.27 9.05
CA ARG A 176 -6.08 -4.52 10.48
C ARG A 176 -5.15 -5.67 10.81
N ILE A 177 -5.24 -6.79 10.09
CA ILE A 177 -4.35 -7.97 10.25
C ILE A 177 -2.89 -7.55 10.06
N PHE A 178 -2.62 -6.78 9.01
CA PHE A 178 -1.27 -6.35 8.72
C PHE A 178 -0.76 -5.35 9.75
N TYR A 179 -1.59 -4.39 10.16
CA TYR A 179 -1.22 -3.43 11.20
C TYR A 179 -0.87 -4.10 12.54
N VAL A 180 -1.73 -4.99 13.06
CA VAL A 180 -1.44 -5.64 14.36
C VAL A 180 -0.25 -6.59 14.30
N GLY A 181 0.00 -7.22 13.16
CA GLY A 181 1.16 -8.07 12.98
C GLY A 181 2.46 -7.27 12.79
N SER A 182 2.42 -6.13 12.10
CA SER A 182 3.56 -5.23 11.92
C SER A 182 3.97 -4.51 13.21
N THR A 183 3.00 -4.12 14.03
CA THR A 183 3.23 -3.48 15.34
C THR A 183 3.52 -4.48 16.46
N GLY A 184 3.33 -5.78 16.22
CA GLY A 184 3.44 -6.82 17.24
C GLY A 184 2.34 -6.80 18.30
N THR A 185 1.27 -6.02 18.09
CA THR A 185 0.13 -5.88 19.01
C THR A 185 -0.61 -7.20 19.21
N ASP A 186 -0.68 -8.05 18.17
CA ASP A 186 -1.25 -9.39 18.27
C ASP A 186 -0.17 -10.47 18.10
N PRO A 187 0.17 -11.23 19.17
CA PRO A 187 1.20 -12.26 19.09
C PRO A 187 0.85 -13.42 18.15
N ARG A 188 -0.43 -13.56 17.76
CA ARG A 188 -0.90 -14.61 16.85
C ARG A 188 -0.59 -14.30 15.38
N LEU A 189 -0.21 -13.06 15.06
CA LEU A 189 -0.03 -12.55 13.70
C LEU A 189 1.41 -12.03 13.44
N ARG A 190 2.39 -12.56 14.17
CA ARG A 190 3.79 -12.10 14.13
C ARG A 190 4.49 -12.43 12.82
N THR A 191 4.23 -13.60 12.24
CA THR A 191 4.91 -14.03 11.01
C THR A 191 4.13 -13.64 9.76
N ALA A 192 4.83 -13.49 8.63
CA ALA A 192 4.18 -13.25 7.34
C ALA A 192 3.19 -14.38 6.99
N SER A 193 3.54 -15.64 7.27
CA SER A 193 2.63 -16.77 7.04
C SER A 193 1.35 -16.66 7.87
N GLN A 194 1.45 -16.34 9.16
CA GLN A 194 0.27 -16.22 10.04
C GLN A 194 -0.71 -15.14 9.54
N ARG A 195 -0.17 -14.00 9.09
CA ARG A 195 -0.97 -12.94 8.49
C ARG A 195 -1.62 -13.40 7.18
N LEU A 196 -0.88 -14.15 6.35
CA LEU A 196 -1.37 -14.62 5.05
C LEU A 196 -2.48 -15.64 5.25
N ASP A 197 -2.28 -16.57 6.18
CA ASP A 197 -3.26 -17.58 6.57
C ASP A 197 -4.54 -16.91 7.10
N ALA A 198 -4.42 -15.89 7.94
CA ALA A 198 -5.56 -15.13 8.45
C ALA A 198 -6.31 -14.39 7.35
N THR A 199 -5.60 -13.70 6.44
CA THR A 199 -6.22 -12.98 5.33
C THR A 199 -6.93 -13.95 4.38
N VAL A 200 -6.28 -15.05 3.98
CA VAL A 200 -6.89 -16.07 3.12
C VAL A 200 -8.12 -16.69 3.80
N ALA A 201 -8.06 -17.01 5.09
CA ALA A 201 -9.20 -17.57 5.81
C ALA A 201 -10.41 -16.63 5.84
N ILE A 202 -10.19 -15.33 6.09
CA ILE A 202 -11.26 -14.33 6.04
C ILE A 202 -11.81 -14.19 4.62
N CYS A 203 -10.95 -14.16 3.60
CA CYS A 203 -11.40 -14.10 2.22
C CYS A 203 -12.26 -15.30 1.85
N MET A 204 -11.83 -16.51 2.19
CA MET A 204 -12.58 -17.72 1.90
C MET A 204 -13.94 -17.73 2.61
N ALA A 205 -13.97 -17.36 3.89
CA ALA A 205 -15.21 -17.29 4.65
C ALA A 205 -16.17 -16.22 4.13
N ALA A 206 -15.67 -15.05 3.72
CA ALA A 206 -16.50 -13.95 3.23
C ALA A 206 -17.03 -14.16 1.81
N ILE A 207 -16.22 -14.77 0.93
CA ILE A 207 -16.58 -14.99 -0.49
C ILE A 207 -17.45 -16.23 -0.63
N TYR A 208 -17.12 -17.33 0.05
CA TYR A 208 -17.72 -18.65 -0.17
C TYR A 208 -18.58 -19.16 0.99
N GLY A 209 -18.55 -18.50 2.15
CA GLY A 209 -19.35 -18.89 3.31
C GLY A 209 -20.85 -18.69 3.07
N ASP A 210 -21.66 -19.62 3.59
CA ASP A 210 -23.12 -19.46 3.59
C ASP A 210 -23.53 -18.45 4.67
N PRO A 211 -24.14 -17.29 4.31
CA PRO A 211 -24.57 -16.28 5.27
C PRO A 211 -25.66 -16.78 6.24
N ARG A 212 -26.29 -17.93 5.99
CA ARG A 212 -27.36 -18.50 6.83
C ARG A 212 -26.84 -19.41 7.94
N GLY A 213 -25.54 -19.73 7.96
CA GLY A 213 -25.00 -20.77 8.83
C GLY A 213 -25.61 -22.16 8.55
N PRO A 214 -25.16 -23.23 9.23
CA PRO A 214 -25.81 -24.52 9.09
C PRO A 214 -27.28 -24.38 9.52
N VAL A 215 -28.22 -24.62 8.60
CA VAL A 215 -29.61 -24.87 8.97
C VAL A 215 -29.57 -26.16 9.80
N SER A 216 -29.58 -26.01 11.13
CA SER A 216 -29.76 -27.15 12.02
C SER A 216 -31.10 -27.78 11.67
N ALA A 217 -31.07 -29.02 11.20
CA ALA A 217 -32.25 -29.86 11.01
C ALA A 217 -32.84 -30.28 12.35
#